data_AF-A0A3D5Z7W0-F1
#
_entry.id   AF-A0A3D5Z7W0-F1
#
_cell.length_a   1.000
_cell.length_b   1.000
_cell.length_c   1.000
_cell.angle_alpha   90.00
_cell.angle_beta   90.00
_cell.angle_gamma   90.00
#
_symmetry.space_group_name_H-M   'P 1'
#
loop_
_entity.id
_entity.type
_entity.pdbx_description
1 polymer ?
#
loop_
_entity_poly.entity_id
_entity_poly.type
_entity_poly.pdbx_seq_one_letter_code
_entity_poly.pdbx_strand_id
1 'polypeptide(L)' 'MLKKINNIIIDEADINTLKKYDIDIADYQNIRELSLAIERLDDYSLEQEELDELDLILSKLQETDYYQNYRK' A
#
# COMPACT_ATOMS: atom_id res chain seq x y z
N MET A 1 -1.27 -1.14 -15.07
CA MET A 1 -2.10 -2.37 -15.11
C MET A 1 -2.28 -2.86 -13.69
N LEU A 2 -3.50 -3.22 -13.28
CA LEU A 2 -3.74 -3.75 -11.93
C LEU A 2 -3.19 -5.19 -11.83
N LYS A 3 -2.51 -5.46 -10.73
CA LYS A 3 -1.98 -6.76 -10.35
C LYS A 3 -2.61 -7.18 -9.03
N LYS A 4 -2.86 -8.47 -8.89
CA LYS A 4 -3.23 -9.07 -7.60
C LYS A 4 -2.02 -9.76 -7.03
N ILE A 5 -1.55 -9.31 -5.87
CA ILE A 5 -0.45 -9.89 -5.12
C ILE A 5 -1.00 -10.21 -3.72
N ASN A 6 -0.97 -11.49 -3.34
CA ASN A 6 -1.68 -11.97 -2.15
C ASN A 6 -3.17 -11.54 -2.19
N ASN A 7 -3.66 -10.90 -1.12
CA ASN A 7 -5.01 -10.34 -1.06
C ASN A 7 -5.06 -8.84 -1.38
N ILE A 8 -4.05 -8.30 -2.05
CA ILE A 8 -3.95 -6.88 -2.37
C ILE A 8 -4.06 -6.70 -3.89
N ILE A 9 -4.96 -5.82 -4.32
CA ILE A 9 -5.05 -5.38 -5.72
C ILE A 9 -4.41 -4.00 -5.81
N ILE A 10 -3.35 -3.90 -6.59
CA ILE A 10 -2.49 -2.72 -6.67
C ILE A 10 -2.03 -2.54 -8.11
N ASP A 11 -1.79 -1.30 -8.55
CA ASP A 11 -1.20 -1.06 -9.86
C ASP A 11 0.34 -1.07 -9.83
N GLU A 12 0.93 -1.20 -11.02
CA GLU A 12 2.38 -1.26 -11.17
C GLU A 12 3.11 0.05 -10.80
N ALA A 13 2.45 1.21 -10.89
CA ALA A 13 3.06 2.47 -10.50
C ALA A 13 3.16 2.56 -8.97
N ASP A 14 2.10 2.21 -8.26
CA ASP A 14 2.06 2.17 -6.80
C ASP A 14 3.07 1.12 -6.26
N ILE A 15 3.21 -0.05 -6.90
CA ILE A 15 4.27 -1.02 -6.55
C ILE A 15 5.66 -0.41 -6.67
N ASN A 16 5.93 0.33 -7.76
CA ASN A 16 7.24 0.94 -7.97
C ASN A 16 7.52 2.05 -6.96
N THR A 17 6.48 2.79 -6.53
CA THR A 17 6.62 3.77 -5.45
C THR A 17 6.94 3.10 -4.12
N LEU A 18 6.21 2.05 -3.72
CA LEU A 18 6.49 1.30 -2.48
C LEU A 18 7.94 0.77 -2.44
N LYS A 19 8.46 0.30 -3.57
CA LYS A 19 9.85 -0.15 -3.68
C LYS A 19 10.90 0.94 -3.43
N LYS A 20 10.59 2.22 -3.65
CA LYS A 20 11.51 3.32 -3.30
C LYS A 20 11.76 3.41 -1.80
N TYR A 21 10.77 2.99 -1.02
CA TYR A 21 10.77 3.00 0.44
C TYR A 21 11.14 1.63 1.04
N ASP A 22 11.74 0.74 0.24
CA ASP A 22 12.09 -0.64 0.64
C ASP A 22 10.88 -1.49 1.08
N ILE A 23 9.69 -1.19 0.55
CA ILE A 23 8.46 -1.94 0.80
C ILE A 23 8.20 -2.85 -0.40
N ASP A 24 8.43 -4.15 -0.25
CA ASP A 24 7.96 -5.14 -1.23
C ASP A 24 6.55 -5.62 -0.88
N ILE A 25 5.59 -5.33 -1.76
CA ILE A 25 4.19 -5.72 -1.59
C ILE A 25 4.00 -7.25 -1.45
N ALA A 26 4.94 -8.04 -1.98
CA ALA A 26 4.89 -9.49 -1.89
C ALA A 26 5.06 -10.02 -0.45
N ASP A 27 5.67 -9.23 0.43
CA ASP A 27 5.92 -9.59 1.83
C ASP A 27 4.67 -9.47 2.71
N TYR A 28 3.61 -8.82 2.22
CA TYR A 28 2.39 -8.53 2.99
C TYR A 28 1.20 -9.36 2.51
N GLN A 29 0.50 -10.03 3.42
CA GLN A 29 -0.63 -10.91 3.06
C GLN A 29 -1.91 -10.14 2.77
N ASN A 30 -2.05 -8.93 3.33
CA ASN A 30 -3.24 -8.10 3.27
C ASN A 30 -2.88 -6.62 3.51
N ILE A 31 -3.81 -5.72 3.19
CA ILE A 31 -3.62 -4.26 3.31
C ILE A 31 -3.30 -3.86 4.75
N ARG A 32 -3.87 -4.54 5.76
CA ARG A 32 -3.64 -4.21 7.17
C ARG A 32 -2.18 -4.42 7.58
N GLU A 33 -1.56 -5.52 7.15
CA GLU A 33 -0.14 -5.76 7.40
C GLU A 33 0.75 -4.70 6.73
N LEU A 34 0.41 -4.32 5.49
CA LEU A 34 1.12 -3.25 4.77
C LEU A 34 0.99 -1.90 5.51
N SER A 35 -0.22 -1.53 5.95
CA SER A 35 -0.44 -0.28 6.72
C SER A 35 0.40 -0.23 7.98
N LEU A 36 0.47 -1.33 8.74
CA LEU A 36 1.30 -1.40 9.95
C LEU A 36 2.80 -1.26 9.66
N ALA A 37 3.28 -1.67 8.49
CA ALA A 37 4.67 -1.51 8.10
C ALA A 37 4.98 -0.05 7.73
N ILE A 38 4.05 0.62 7.04
CA ILE A 38 4.16 2.04 6.71
C ILE A 38 4.15 2.90 7.99
N GLU A 39 3.23 2.65 8.92
CA GLU A 39 3.19 3.33 10.23
C GLU A 39 4.51 3.19 11.01
N ARG A 40 5.23 2.07 10.84
CA ARG A 40 6.55 1.88 11.48
C ARG A 40 7.68 2.62 10.78
N LEU A 41 7.54 2.94 9.50
CA LEU A 41 8.53 3.72 8.76
C LEU A 41 8.44 5.21 9.11
N ASP A 42 7.23 5.69 9.37
CA ASP A 42 6.95 7.06 9.84
C ASP A 42 7.78 7.42 11.09
N ASP A 43 7.88 6.48 12.04
CA ASP A 43 8.61 6.69 13.30
C ASP A 43 10.11 7.03 13.15
N TYR A 44 10.75 6.77 12.00
CA TYR A 44 12.21 6.75 11.93
C TYR A 44 12.88 7.68 10.91
N SER A 45 12.28 8.05 9.77
CA SER A 45 13.09 8.75 8.73
C SER A 45 12.37 9.48 7.59
N LEU A 46 11.04 9.42 7.45
CA LEU A 46 10.38 9.96 6.26
C LEU A 46 10.03 11.45 6.40
N GLU A 47 10.17 12.20 5.31
CA GLU A 47 9.63 13.55 5.18
C GLU A 47 8.10 13.49 5.01
N GLN A 48 7.40 14.58 5.38
CA GLN A 48 5.94 14.64 5.28
C GLN A 48 5.42 14.33 3.87
N GLU A 49 6.13 14.77 2.83
CA GLU A 49 5.72 14.51 1.44
C GLU A 49 5.78 13.01 1.08
N GLU A 50 6.73 12.27 1.66
CA GLU A 50 6.87 10.82 1.47
C GLU A 50 5.74 10.06 2.20
N LEU A 51 5.38 10.52 3.39
CA LEU A 51 4.24 9.99 4.15
C LEU A 51 2.93 10.23 3.40
N ASP A 52 2.72 11.44 2.88
CA ASP A 52 1.52 11.78 2.10
C ASP A 52 1.40 10.90 0.84
N GLU A 53 2.53 10.56 0.18
CA GLU A 53 2.54 9.65 -0.97
C GLU A 53 2.14 8.22 -0.57
N LEU A 54 2.66 7.70 0.55
CA LEU A 54 2.33 6.37 1.07
C LEU A 54 0.87 6.28 1.55
N ASP A 55 0.36 7.32 2.22
CA ASP A 55 -1.03 7.41 2.68
C ASP A 55 -2.02 7.45 1.51
N LEU A 56 -1.65 8.13 0.42
CA LEU A 56 -2.44 8.12 -0.81
C LEU A 56 -2.55 6.70 -1.39
N ILE A 57 -1.44 5.95 -1.42
CA ILE A 57 -1.44 4.56 -1.88
C ILE A 57 -2.34 3.70 -0.99
N LEU A 58 -2.18 3.79 0.34
CA LEU A 58 -3.01 3.04 1.29
C LEU A 58 -4.50 3.34 1.11
N SER A 59 -4.86 4.61 0.93
CA SER A 59 -6.25 5.04 0.71
C SER A 59 -6.85 4.40 -0.55
N LYS A 60 -6.11 4.40 -1.66
CA LYS A 60 -6.54 3.74 -2.91
C LYS A 60 -6.70 2.23 -2.75
N LEU A 61 -5.80 1.58 -2.03
CA LEU A 61 -5.86 0.13 -1.79
C LEU A 61 -7.09 -0.23 -0.97
N GLN A 62 -7.38 0.54 0.10
CA GLN A 62 -8.55 0.34 0.93
C GLN A 62 -9.86 0.56 0.14
N GLU A 63 -9.91 1.60 -0.69
CA GLU A 63 -11.05 1.84 -1.58
C GLU A 63 -11.25 0.65 -2.55
N THR A 64 -10.17 0.17 -3.15
CA THR A 64 -10.22 -0.97 -4.07
C THR A 64 -10.71 -2.24 -3.35
N ASP A 65 -10.19 -2.54 -2.16
CA ASP A 65 -10.61 -3.69 -1.36
C ASP A 65 -12.08 -3.58 -0.94
N TYR A 66 -12.52 -2.40 -0.51
CA TYR A 66 -13.93 -2.15 -0.19
C TYR A 66 -14.83 -2.46 -1.38
N TYR A 67 -14.51 -1.96 -2.57
CA TYR A 67 -15.32 -2.25 -3.75
C TYR A 67 -15.28 -3.72 -4.19
N GLN A 68 -14.18 -4.44 -3.95
CA GLN A 68 -14.12 -5.87 -4.26
C GLN A 68 -14.95 -6.72 -3.29
N ASN A 69 -14.97 -6.35 -2.02
CA ASN A 69 -15.61 -7.14 -0.96
C ASN A 69 -17.08 -6.78 -0.73
N TYR A 70 -17.47 -5.52 -0.95
CA TYR A 70 -18.79 -5.00 -0.56
C TYR A 70 -19.70 -4.59 -1.72
N ARG A 71 -19.23 -4.54 -2.98
CA ARG A 71 -20.14 -4.53 -4.14
C ARG A 71 -20.50 -5.96 -4.54
N LYS A 72 -21.41 -6.57 -3.79
CA LYS A 72 -22.19 -7.72 -4.24
C LYS A 72 -23.66 -7.34 -4.33
#